data_AF-A0A6C0EYK8-F1
#
_entry.id   AF-A0A6C0EYK8-F1
#
_cell.length_a   1.000
_cell.length_b   1.000
_cell.length_c   1.000
_cell.angle_alpha   90.00
_cell.angle_beta   90.00
_cell.angle_gamma   90.00
#
_symmetry.space_group_name_H-M   'P 1'
#
loop_
_entity.id
_entity.type
_entity.pdbx_description
1 polymer ?
#
loop_
_entity_poly.entity_id
_entity_poly.type
_entity_poly.pdbx_seq_one_letter_code
_entity_poly.pdbx_strand_id
1 'polypeptide(L)' 'MDFSICPHCGGSIHIEQLNCGIFRHGVIKSSGQQIPPHATKEICDEFYSKKLIYGCGRPFQIVNRNGSFVSEKCDYI' A
#
# COMPACT_ATOMS: atom_id res chain seq x y z
N MET A 1 15.90 -4.98 -3.99
CA MET A 1 14.62 -5.56 -4.43
C MET A 1 13.80 -5.67 -3.17
N ASP A 2 13.10 -4.58 -2.86
CA ASP A 2 12.71 -4.27 -1.49
C ASP A 2 11.21 -4.52 -1.35
N PHE A 3 10.88 -5.58 -0.62
CA PHE A 3 9.51 -5.89 -0.25
C PHE A 3 9.24 -5.27 1.11
N SER A 4 8.05 -4.69 1.28
CA SER A 4 7.58 -4.21 2.56
C SER A 4 6.40 -5.05 3.04
N ILE A 5 6.23 -5.14 4.36
CA ILE A 5 5.11 -5.85 4.97
C ILE A 5 4.05 -4.81 5.35
N CYS A 6 2.82 -5.04 4.88
CA CYS A 6 1.69 -4.20 5.25
C CYS A 6 1.43 -4.34 6.76
N PRO A 7 1.47 -3.25 7.53
CA PRO A 7 1.27 -3.30 8.97
C PRO A 7 -0.20 -3.56 9.36
N HIS A 8 -1.13 -3.55 8.39
CA HIS A 8 -2.57 -3.78 8.64
C HIS A 8 -2.97 -5.25 8.52
N CYS A 9 -2.43 -5.97 7.55
CA CYS A 9 -2.83 -7.36 7.27
C CYS A 9 -1.66 -8.35 7.23
N GLY A 10 -0.42 -7.88 7.36
CA GLY A 10 0.79 -8.71 7.26
C GLY A 10 1.14 -9.16 5.84
N GLY A 11 0.38 -8.74 4.82
CA GLY A 11 0.67 -9.08 3.43
C GLY A 11 1.89 -8.32 2.90
N SER A 12 2.67 -8.97 2.04
CA SER A 12 3.80 -8.33 1.37
C SER A 12 3.34 -7.44 0.21
N ILE A 13 4.15 -6.43 -0.07
CA ILE A 13 4.03 -5.58 -1.25
C ILE A 13 5.42 -5.27 -1.80
N HIS A 14 5.55 -5.33 -3.11
CA HIS A 14 6.77 -4.99 -3.82
C HIS A 14 6.90 -3.47 -3.91
N ILE A 15 8.04 -2.90 -3.55
CA ILE A 15 8.26 -1.45 -3.66
C ILE A 15 9.22 -1.20 -4.82
N GLU A 16 8.68 -0.75 -5.95
CA GLU A 16 9.51 -0.41 -7.13
C GLU A 16 10.23 0.92 -6.94
N GLN A 17 9.56 1.91 -6.35
CA GLN A 17 10.11 3.24 -6.12
C GLN A 17 9.49 3.88 -4.88
N LEU A 18 10.34 4.49 -4.05
CA LEU A 18 9.94 5.18 -2.83
C LEU A 18 9.92 6.69 -3.11
N ASN A 19 8.76 7.18 -3.60
CA ASN A 19 8.55 8.60 -3.92
C ASN A 19 8.11 9.40 -2.68
N CYS A 20 6.81 9.46 -2.41
CA CYS A 20 6.25 10.16 -1.24
C CYS A 20 6.30 9.33 0.05
N GLY A 21 6.72 8.06 -0.03
CA GLY A 21 6.74 7.13 1.10
C GLY A 21 5.36 6.59 1.51
N ILE A 22 4.27 7.10 0.95
CA ILE A 22 2.90 6.61 1.20
C ILE A 22 2.58 5.52 0.19
N PHE A 23 2.01 4.41 0.64
CA PHE A 23 1.58 3.30 -0.19
C PHE A 23 0.22 2.79 0.24
N ARG A 24 -0.50 2.22 -0.72
CA ARG A 24 -1.76 1.49 -0.47
C ARG A 24 -1.47 0.02 -0.68
N HIS A 25 -1.84 -0.83 0.29
CA HIS A 25 -1.64 -2.27 0.12
C HIS A 25 -2.66 -2.84 -0.84
N GLY A 26 -2.41 -2.70 -2.14
CA GLY A 26 -3.32 -3.19 -3.17
C GLY A 26 -2.69 -3.16 -4.55
N VAL A 27 -2.81 -4.26 -5.27
CA VAL A 27 -2.49 -4.37 -6.70
C VAL A 27 -3.76 -4.64 -7.48
N ILE A 28 -4.11 -3.75 -8.40
CA ILE A 28 -5.30 -3.86 -9.25
C ILE A 28 -5.15 -5.12 -10.12
N LYS A 29 -6.11 -6.04 -10.04
CA LYS A 29 -6.04 -7.34 -10.71
C LYS A 29 -6.06 -7.23 -12.23
N SER A 30 -6.77 -6.25 -12.77
CA SER A 30 -6.92 -6.07 -14.22
C SER A 30 -5.67 -5.52 -14.90
N SER A 31 -4.96 -4.60 -14.23
CA SER A 31 -3.76 -3.94 -14.79
C SER A 31 -2.44 -4.47 -14.22
N GLY A 32 -2.47 -5.15 -13.08
CA GLY A 32 -1.27 -5.51 -12.32
C GLY A 32 -0.59 -4.31 -11.66
N GLN A 33 -1.18 -3.12 -11.73
CA GLN A 33 -0.60 -1.90 -11.16
C GLN A 33 -0.99 -1.72 -9.70
N GLN A 34 -0.13 -1.09 -8.91
CA GLN A 34 -0.43 -0.72 -7.53
C GLN A 34 -1.52 0.34 -7.47
N ILE A 35 -2.34 0.30 -6.43
CA ILE A 35 -3.31 1.36 -6.16
C ILE A 35 -2.55 2.68 -5.94
N PRO A 36 -3.01 3.80 -6.54
CA PRO A 36 -2.41 5.10 -6.33
C PRO A 36 -2.29 5.43 -4.84
N PRO A 37 -1.15 5.97 -4.36
CA PRO A 37 -0.95 6.24 -2.93
C PRO A 37 -1.98 7.24 -2.37
N HIS A 38 -2.44 8.17 -3.21
CA HIS A 38 -3.44 9.19 -2.90
C HIS A 38 -4.86 8.83 -3.37
N ALA A 39 -5.16 7.55 -3.62
CA ALA A 39 -6.52 7.12 -3.87
C ALA A 39 -7.39 7.36 -2.63
N THR A 40 -8.65 7.77 -2.84
CA THR A 40 -9.58 8.03 -1.73
C THR A 40 -9.96 6.72 -1.03
N LYS A 41 -10.48 6.85 0.19
CA LYS A 41 -10.95 5.70 0.97
C LYS A 41 -12.04 4.94 0.24
N GLU A 42 -12.99 5.65 -0.34
CA GLU A 42 -14.13 5.07 -1.03
C GLU A 42 -13.68 4.17 -2.18
N ILE A 43 -12.70 4.63 -2.97
CA ILE A 43 -12.13 3.83 -4.07
C ILE A 43 -11.43 2.58 -3.55
N CYS A 44 -10.61 2.72 -2.49
CA CYS A 44 -9.88 1.59 -1.92
C CYS A 44 -10.83 0.55 -1.31
N ASP A 45 -11.84 1.00 -0.57
CA ASP A 45 -12.84 0.15 0.06
C ASP A 45 -13.71 -0.54 -1.00
N GLU A 46 -14.06 0.17 -2.08
CA GLU A 46 -14.78 -0.42 -3.21
C GLU A 46 -13.95 -1.51 -3.88
N PHE A 47 -12.69 -1.24 -4.21
CA PHE A 47 -11.81 -2.24 -4.83
C PHE A 47 -11.61 -3.47 -3.95
N TYR A 48 -11.45 -3.29 -2.64
CA TYR A 48 -11.35 -4.39 -1.70
C TYR A 48 -12.66 -5.20 -1.63
N SER A 49 -13.80 -4.53 -1.47
CA SER A 49 -15.13 -5.14 -1.38
C SER A 49 -15.49 -5.93 -2.65
N LYS A 50 -15.20 -5.36 -3.82
CA LYS A 50 -15.39 -6.01 -5.13
C LYS A 50 -14.29 -7.03 -5.46
N LYS A 51 -13.32 -7.26 -4.56
CA LYS A 51 -12.17 -8.16 -4.76
C LYS A 51 -11.39 -7.86 -6.05
N LEU A 52 -11.29 -6.58 -6.43
CA LEU A 52 -10.60 -6.11 -7.63
C LEU A 52 -9.10 -5.89 -7.41
N ILE A 53 -8.62 -6.03 -6.17
CA ILE A 53 -7.21 -5.84 -5.79
C ILE A 53 -6.66 -7.06 -5.06
N TYR A 54 -5.34 -7.21 -5.08
CA TYR A 54 -4.58 -8.07 -4.19
C TYR A 54 -4.02 -7.24 -3.04
N GLY A 55 -4.56 -7.42 -1.83
CA GLY A 55 -4.17 -6.67 -0.63
C GLY A 55 -5.38 -6.17 0.15
N CYS A 56 -5.14 -5.34 1.18
CA CYS A 56 -6.20 -4.81 2.05
C CYS A 56 -6.71 -3.41 1.68
N GLY A 57 -6.11 -2.73 0.71
CA GLY A 57 -6.47 -1.37 0.27
C GLY A 57 -6.10 -0.23 1.24
N ARG A 58 -5.60 -0.57 2.43
CA ARG A 58 -5.32 0.41 3.50
C ARG A 58 -4.02 1.20 3.25
N PRO A 59 -3.96 2.47 3.69
CA PRO A 59 -2.75 3.27 3.64
C PRO A 59 -1.73 2.77 4.63
N PHE A 60 -0.47 2.82 4.26
CA PHE A 60 0.64 2.75 5.18
C PHE A 60 1.78 3.60 4.63
N GLN A 61 2.68 4.01 5.51
CA GLN A 61 3.84 4.81 5.13
C GLN A 61 5.10 3.98 5.35
N ILE A 62 6.06 4.10 4.46
CA ILE A 62 7.41 3.58 4.64
C ILE A 62 8.30 4.74 5.06
N VAL A 63 8.83 4.66 6.27
CA VAL A 63 9.76 5.65 6.83
C VAL A 63 11.16 5.06 6.91
N ASN A 64 12.17 5.89 6.67
CA ASN A 64 13.55 5.51 6.95
C ASN A 64 13.90 5.97 8.38
N ARG A 65 14.08 5.02 9.30
CA ARG A 65 14.62 5.29 10.64
C ARG A 65 16.03 4.74 10.71
N ASN A 66 17.02 5.63 10.84
CA ASN A 66 18.43 5.28 11.03
C ASN A 66 18.98 4.29 9.98
N GLY A 67 18.59 4.44 8.71
CA GLY A 67 19.03 3.57 7.61
C GLY A 67 18.17 2.33 7.40
N SER A 68 17.17 2.07 8.26
CA SER A 68 16.22 0.97 8.10
C SER A 68 14.87 1.46 7.60
N PHE A 69 14.33 0.83 6.56
CA PHE A 69 12.98 1.09 6.07
C PHE A 69 11.96 0.33 6.91
N VAL A 70 11.02 1.06 7.52
CA VAL A 70 9.99 0.49 8.38
C VAL A 70 8.62 0.92 7.85
N SER A 71 7.67 -0.01 7.82
CA SER A 71 6.28 0.27 7.48
C SER A 71 5.48 0.64 8.73
N GLU A 72 4.91 1.84 8.72
CA GLU A 72 4.07 2.37 9.79
C GLU A 72 2.63 2.56 9.29
N LYS A 73 1.66 2.33 10.18
CA LYS A 73 0.24 2.63 9.88
C LYS A 73 0.09 4.15 9.82
N CYS A 74 -0.58 4.64 8.79
CA CYS A 74 -1.02 6.03 8.71
C CYS A 74 -2.52 6.07 8.43
N ASP A 75 -3.15 7.18 8.76
CA ASP A 75 -4.55 7.46 8.40
C ASP A 75 -4.64 8.04 6.99
N TYR A 76 -5.84 8.04 6.43
CA TYR A 76 -6.11 8.67 5.14
C TYR A 76 -5.88 10.17 5.27
N ILE A 77 -5.05 10.73 4.37
CA ILE A 77 -4.79 12.17 4.25
C ILE A 77 -5.93 12.82 3.45
#